data_AF-A0A7Z9QK09-F1
#
_entry.id   AF-A0A7Z9QK09-F1
#
_cell.length_a   1.000
_cell.length_b   1.000
_cell.length_c   1.000
_cell.angle_alpha   90.00
_cell.angle_beta   90.00
_cell.angle_gamma   90.00
#
_symmetry.space_group_name_H-M   'P 1'
#
loop_
_entity.id
_entity.type
_entity.pdbx_description
1 polymer ?
#
loop_
_entity_poly.entity_id
_entity_poly.type
_entity_poly.pdbx_seq_one_letter_code
_entity_poly.pdbx_strand_id
1 'polypeptide(L)' 'GFFNPVAKGNAETLRIDLERIDFWKGRGAQLSDRVAQLAKKAGKAVAAA' A
#
# COMPACT_ATOMS: atom_id res chain seq x y z
N GLY A 1 5.69 2.69 4.76
CA GLY A 1 5.78 1.80 3.58
C GLY A 1 6.53 2.49 2.45
N PHE A 2 6.75 1.79 1.33
CA PHE A 2 7.34 2.35 0.11
C PHE A 2 6.73 1.72 -1.14
N PHE A 3 6.82 2.40 -2.27
CA PHE A 3 6.45 1.90 -3.59
C PHE A 3 7.59 2.18 -4.56
N ASN A 4 8.11 1.12 -5.19
CA ASN A 4 9.14 1.20 -6.21
C ASN A 4 8.57 0.73 -7.56
N PRO A 5 8.19 1.66 -8.46
CA PRO A 5 7.67 1.30 -9.78
C PRO A 5 8.72 0.72 -10.74
N VAL A 6 10.00 0.82 -10.42
CA VAL A 6 11.13 0.38 -11.27
C VAL A 6 11.78 -0.90 -10.73
N ALA A 7 11.23 -1.52 -9.68
CA ALA A 7 11.83 -2.73 -9.13
C ALA A 7 11.90 -3.85 -10.20
N LYS A 8 13.04 -4.53 -10.25
CA LYS A 8 13.35 -5.60 -11.21
C LYS A 8 13.79 -6.86 -10.46
N GLY A 9 13.52 -8.02 -11.05
CA GLY A 9 13.86 -9.31 -10.43
C GLY A 9 13.11 -9.52 -9.12
N ASN A 10 13.82 -9.95 -8.07
CA ASN A 10 13.25 -10.27 -6.75
C ASN A 10 13.15 -9.05 -5.81
N ALA A 11 13.32 -7.83 -6.33
CA ALA A 11 13.20 -6.62 -5.52
C ALA A 11 11.72 -6.36 -5.16
N GLU A 12 11.46 -6.06 -3.89
CA GLU A 12 10.12 -5.72 -3.42
C GLU A 12 9.63 -4.43 -4.08
N THR A 13 8.52 -4.52 -4.81
CA THR A 13 7.93 -3.41 -5.57
C THR A 13 7.03 -2.54 -4.71
N LEU A 14 6.46 -3.08 -3.65
CA LEU A 14 5.46 -2.41 -2.84
C LEU A 14 5.45 -2.98 -1.43
N ARG A 15 5.74 -2.15 -0.42
CA ARG A 15 5.54 -2.50 0.98
C ARG A 15 4.64 -1.47 1.65
N ILE A 16 3.45 -1.87 2.06
CA ILE A 16 2.52 -0.99 2.74
C ILE A 16 2.01 -1.68 3.99
N ASP A 17 1.97 -0.91 5.09
CA ASP A 17 1.31 -1.31 6.33
C ASP A 17 -0.14 -0.78 6.29
N LEU A 18 -1.08 -1.71 6.15
CA LEU A 18 -2.50 -1.39 6.01
C LEU A 18 -3.11 -0.90 7.33
N GLU A 19 -2.72 -1.51 8.46
CA GLU A 19 -3.18 -1.11 9.79
C GLU A 19 -2.78 0.34 10.09
N ARG A 20 -1.56 0.71 9.68
CA ARG A 20 -1.12 2.10 9.84
C ARG A 20 -1.88 3.08 8.98
N ILE A 21 -2.20 2.71 7.75
CA ILE A 21 -3.04 3.53 6.87
C ILE A 21 -4.43 3.73 7.47
N ASP A 22 -5.05 2.68 7.99
CA ASP A 22 -6.39 2.75 8.59
C ASP A 22 -6.45 3.68 9.79
N PHE A 23 -5.44 3.62 10.66
CA PHE A 23 -5.34 4.56 11.78
C PHE A 23 -5.24 6.02 11.32
N TRP A 24 -4.38 6.31 10.34
CA TRP A 24 -4.19 7.69 9.89
C TRP A 24 -5.43 8.22 9.19
N LYS A 25 -6.16 7.38 8.43
CA LYS A 25 -7.48 7.74 7.89
C LYS A 25 -8.47 8.08 9.00
N GLY A 26 -8.50 7.29 10.09
CA GLY A 26 -9.32 7.57 11.28
C GLY A 26 -8.96 8.89 11.97
N ARG A 27 -7.76 9.41 11.75
CA ARG A 27 -7.29 10.71 12.25
C ARG A 27 -7.47 11.86 11.25
N GLY A 28 -8.18 11.62 10.14
CA GLY A 28 -8.48 12.63 9.12
C GLY A 28 -7.47 12.72 7.97
N ALA A 29 -6.50 11.81 7.89
CA ALA A 29 -5.59 11.78 6.75
C ALA A 29 -6.34 11.36 5.47
N GLN A 30 -6.19 12.14 4.40
CA GLN A 30 -6.72 11.80 3.09
C GLN A 30 -5.61 11.18 2.23
N LEU A 31 -5.91 10.03 1.63
CA LEU A 31 -5.01 9.37 0.68
C LEU A 31 -5.18 10.02 -0.69
N SER A 32 -4.07 10.18 -1.42
CA SER A 32 -4.13 10.50 -2.85
C SER A 32 -4.61 9.29 -3.67
N ASP A 33 -5.16 9.54 -4.86
CA ASP A 33 -5.73 8.49 -5.72
C ASP A 33 -4.75 7.34 -5.98
N ARG A 34 -3.49 7.68 -6.21
CA ARG A 34 -2.45 6.67 -6.46
C ARG A 34 -2.16 5.81 -5.22
N VAL A 35 -2.10 6.41 -4.03
CA VAL A 35 -1.87 5.66 -2.79
C VAL A 35 -3.08 4.80 -2.44
N ALA A 36 -4.30 5.28 -2.70
CA ALA A 36 -5.52 4.50 -2.52
C ALA A 36 -5.54 3.25 -3.43
N GLN A 37 -5.11 3.39 -4.69
CA GLN A 37 -4.95 2.25 -5.59
C GLN A 37 -3.89 1.25 -5.09
N LEU A 38 -2.75 1.74 -4.61
CA LEU A 38 -1.67 0.89 -4.07
C LEU A 38 -2.09 0.16 -2.80
N ALA A 39 -2.79 0.82 -1.88
CA ALA A 39 -3.34 0.21 -0.67
C ALA A 39 -4.36 -0.89 -1.01
N LYS A 40 -5.24 -0.66 -2.00
CA LYS A 40 -6.16 -1.71 -2.50
C LYS A 40 -5.42 -2.89 -3.12
N LYS A 41 -4.34 -2.65 -3.89
CA LYS A 41 -3.51 -3.73 -4.45
C LYS A 41 -2.82 -4.54 -3.36
N ALA A 42 -2.27 -3.88 -2.34
CA ALA A 42 -1.65 -4.54 -1.19
C ALA A 42 -2.66 -5.37 -0.39
N GLY A 43 -3.87 -4.84 -0.13
CA GLY A 43 -4.93 -5.58 0.57
C GLY A 43 -5.42 -6.82 -0.17
N LYS A 44 -5.49 -6.79 -1.52
CA LYS A 44 -5.82 -7.97 -2.32
C LYS A 44 -4.72 -9.04 -2.33
N ALA A 45 -3.46 -8.62 -2.25
CA ALA A 45 -2.32 -9.56 -2.22
C ALA A 45 -2.26 -10.38 -0.93
N VAL A 46 -2.72 -9.82 0.20
CA VAL A 46 -2.77 -10.52 1.50
C VAL A 46 -3.94 -11.52 1.59
N ALA A 47 -5.02 -11.31 0.84
CA ALA A 47 -6.19 -12.18 0.83
C ALA A 47 -6.09 -13.40 -0.11
N ALA A 48 -5.00 -13.52 -0.88
CA ALA A 48 -4.79 -14.59 -1.86
C ALA A 48 -3.71 -15.60 -1.41
N ALA A 49 -3.43 -15.68 -0.12
CA ALA A 49 -2.46 -16.59 0.50
C ALA A 49 -3.14 -17.55 1.48
#